data_AF-A0A1Y2BKN2-F1
#
_entry.id   AF-A0A1Y2BKN2-F1
#
_cell.length_a   1.000
_cell.length_b   1.000
_cell.length_c   1.000
_cell.angle_alpha   90.00
_cell.angle_beta   90.00
_cell.angle_gamma   90.00
#
_symmetry.space_group_name_H-M   'P 1'
#
loop_
_entity.id
_entity.type
_entity.pdbx_description
1 polymer ?
#
loop_
_entity_poly.entity_id
_entity_poly.type
_entity_poly.pdbx_seq_one_letter_code
_entity_poly.pdbx_strand_id
1 'polypeptide(L)'
;MANPRQRNKARSGKSTKPSQAAIRRMHHKLRKAPPMKGPAVLAANWDKTKTVFQNYAALGLLSSIPVPSGPSSSRTHRTTLPFLPDHMKSSTSQKTDESSLIVGYGRIIRDEQGNVVDIVLPEDEASQDGDIAMEDDDEEEEEKEERVVEGKTDVVRSLESLAASAQPIKRHTSSSERTWLQNLVAAHGEDYAAMALDRRGNVWQKTQGEIKRMVRKAGGREKLLA
;
A
#
# COMPACT_ATOMS: atom_id res chain seq x y z
N MET A 1 -22.84 -23.47 54.04
CA MET A 1 -21.77 -23.73 55.03
C MET A 1 -20.42 -23.41 54.38
N ALA A 2 -19.57 -22.62 55.03
CA ALA A 2 -18.26 -22.25 54.46
C ALA A 2 -17.30 -23.45 54.44
N ASN A 3 -16.60 -23.66 53.32
CA ASN A 3 -15.73 -24.81 53.08
C ASN A 3 -14.68 -24.96 54.20
N PRO A 4 -14.65 -26.08 54.97
CA PRO A 4 -13.71 -26.29 56.07
C PRO A 4 -12.23 -26.12 55.66
N ARG A 5 -11.88 -26.48 54.42
CA ARG A 5 -10.53 -26.29 53.87
C ARG A 5 -10.16 -24.80 53.78
N GLN A 6 -11.10 -23.95 53.39
CA GLN A 6 -10.87 -22.50 53.31
C GLN A 6 -10.73 -21.87 54.71
N ARG A 7 -11.49 -22.35 55.72
CA ARG A 7 -11.34 -21.91 57.11
C ARG A 7 -9.98 -22.28 57.71
N ASN A 8 -9.52 -23.51 57.51
CA ASN A 8 -8.19 -23.93 57.99
C ASN A 8 -7.06 -23.18 57.29
N LYS A 9 -7.21 -22.90 55.99
CA LYS A 9 -6.26 -22.08 55.24
C LYS A 9 -6.15 -20.66 55.78
N ALA A 10 -7.28 -20.02 56.12
CA ALA A 10 -7.29 -18.66 56.68
C ALA A 10 -6.69 -18.58 58.09
N ARG A 11 -6.81 -19.66 58.89
CA ARG A 11 -6.22 -19.76 60.24
C ARG A 11 -4.73 -20.15 60.21
N SER A 12 -4.26 -20.80 59.14
CA SER A 12 -2.85 -21.14 59.00
C SER A 12 -2.00 -19.89 58.71
N GLY A 13 -1.07 -19.54 59.61
CA GLY A 13 -0.12 -18.44 59.42
C GLY A 13 0.83 -18.60 58.22
N LYS A 14 0.75 -19.72 57.50
CA LYS A 14 1.54 -20.07 56.32
C LYS A 14 0.95 -19.49 55.01
N SER A 15 -0.28 -18.98 55.04
CA SER A 15 -1.04 -18.49 53.88
C SER A 15 -1.34 -16.98 53.92
N THR A 16 -0.39 -16.15 54.35
CA THR A 16 -0.53 -14.67 54.35
C THR A 16 -0.31 -14.02 52.99
N LYS A 17 0.07 -14.79 51.97
CA LYS A 17 0.27 -14.26 50.60
C LYS A 17 -1.08 -14.04 49.92
N PRO A 18 -1.25 -12.94 49.15
CA PRO A 18 -2.45 -12.74 48.34
C PRO A 18 -2.62 -13.88 47.33
N SER A 19 -3.88 -14.18 46.99
CA SER A 19 -4.17 -15.18 45.95
C SER A 19 -3.63 -14.75 44.59
N GLN A 20 -3.39 -15.69 43.68
CA GLN A 20 -2.95 -15.38 42.32
C GLN A 20 -3.90 -14.40 41.60
N ALA A 21 -5.21 -14.50 41.83
CA ALA A 21 -6.19 -13.55 41.31
C ALA A 21 -6.06 -12.16 41.93
N ALA A 22 -5.78 -12.07 43.24
CA ALA A 22 -5.54 -10.80 43.92
C ALA A 22 -4.23 -10.15 43.42
N ILE A 23 -3.17 -10.94 43.22
CA ILE A 23 -1.91 -10.50 42.62
C ILE A 23 -2.15 -9.93 41.21
N ARG A 24 -2.90 -10.64 40.35
CA ARG A 24 -3.26 -10.13 39.01
C ARG A 24 -4.02 -8.81 39.05
N ARG A 25 -4.99 -8.66 39.97
CA ARG A 25 -5.73 -7.41 40.16
C ARG A 25 -4.84 -6.27 40.63
N MET A 26 -3.88 -6.54 41.52
CA MET A 26 -2.88 -5.56 41.95
C MET A 26 -2.00 -5.13 40.77
N HIS A 27 -1.45 -6.07 40.00
CA HIS A 27 -0.67 -5.76 38.81
C HIS A 27 -1.47 -4.97 37.76
N HIS A 28 -2.76 -5.28 37.59
CA HIS A 28 -3.62 -4.52 36.68
C HIS A 28 -3.77 -3.06 37.12
N LYS A 29 -3.94 -2.78 38.42
CA LYS A 29 -4.00 -1.41 38.96
C LYS A 29 -2.66 -0.67 38.85
N LEU A 30 -1.54 -1.40 38.93
CA LEU A 30 -0.20 -0.86 38.78
C LEU A 30 0.16 -0.56 37.32
N ARG A 31 -0.50 -1.21 36.36
CA ARG A 31 -0.25 -1.01 34.93
C ARG A 31 -0.81 0.34 34.48
N LYS A 32 0.06 1.35 34.39
CA LYS A 32 -0.27 2.66 33.83
C LYS A 32 -0.34 2.59 32.30
N ALA A 33 -1.21 3.39 31.70
CA ALA A 33 -1.24 3.52 30.25
C ALA A 33 0.12 4.07 29.77
N PRO A 34 0.75 3.47 28.74
CA PRO A 34 2.00 3.99 28.20
C PRO A 34 1.77 5.42 27.66
N PRO A 35 2.80 6.28 27.70
CA PRO A 35 2.71 7.58 27.05
C PRO A 35 2.44 7.40 25.56
N MET A 36 1.61 8.28 24.99
CA MET A 36 1.34 8.26 23.55
C MET A 36 2.63 8.49 22.78
N LYS A 37 2.93 7.57 21.86
CA LYS A 37 4.04 7.70 20.91
C LYS A 37 3.50 8.37 19.65
N GLY A 38 4.21 9.38 19.14
CA GLY A 38 3.84 10.09 17.92
C GLY A 38 4.32 11.54 17.91
N PRO A 39 3.80 12.35 16.98
CA PRO A 39 4.04 13.79 16.94
C PRO A 39 3.79 14.46 18.29
N ALA A 40 4.68 15.36 18.68
CA ALA A 40 4.59 16.08 19.96
C ALA A 40 3.24 16.81 20.13
N VAL A 41 2.69 17.33 19.03
CA VAL A 41 1.37 17.99 18.98
C VAL A 41 0.25 17.07 19.49
N LEU A 42 0.25 15.79 19.08
CA LEU A 42 -0.77 14.83 19.54
C LEU A 42 -0.59 14.46 20.99
N ALA A 43 0.66 14.27 21.43
CA ALA A 43 0.97 13.94 22.82
C ALA A 43 0.57 15.07 23.78
N ALA A 44 0.75 16.33 23.38
CA ALA A 44 0.38 17.52 24.18
C ALA A 44 -1.13 17.66 24.37
N ASN A 45 -1.91 17.33 23.33
CA ASN A 45 -3.38 17.44 23.35
C ASN A 45 -4.08 16.13 23.79
N TRP A 46 -3.34 15.13 24.28
CA TRP A 46 -3.90 13.85 24.67
C TRP A 46 -4.38 13.83 26.13
N ASP A 47 -5.70 13.73 26.32
CA ASP A 47 -6.30 13.60 27.65
C ASP A 47 -6.25 12.13 28.14
N LYS A 48 -5.50 11.89 29.22
CA LYS A 48 -5.32 10.55 29.82
C LYS A 48 -6.59 10.02 30.50
N THR A 49 -7.56 10.89 30.78
CA THR A 49 -8.81 10.53 31.47
C THR A 49 -9.86 9.98 30.51
N LYS A 50 -9.80 10.38 29.24
CA LYS A 50 -10.73 9.99 28.19
C LYS A 50 -10.32 8.70 27.51
N THR A 51 -11.30 8.05 26.86
CA THR A 51 -11.03 6.87 26.04
C THR A 51 -10.31 7.28 24.74
N VAL A 52 -9.58 6.33 24.14
CA VAL A 52 -8.88 6.53 22.85
C VAL A 52 -9.84 7.06 21.78
N PHE A 53 -11.04 6.50 21.71
CA PHE A 53 -12.08 6.91 20.76
C PHE A 53 -12.53 8.36 20.98
N GLN A 54 -12.78 8.73 22.24
CA GLN A 54 -13.18 10.09 22.61
C GLN A 54 -12.08 11.12 22.33
N ASN A 55 -10.82 10.76 22.57
CA ASN A 55 -9.69 11.62 22.25
C ASN A 55 -9.56 11.85 20.75
N TYR A 56 -9.59 10.80 19.94
CA TYR A 56 -9.52 10.98 18.48
C TYR A 56 -10.68 11.83 17.97
N ALA A 57 -11.91 11.58 18.44
CA ALA A 57 -13.06 12.41 18.08
C ALA A 57 -12.89 13.88 18.50
N ALA A 58 -12.38 14.15 19.71
CA ALA A 58 -12.13 15.51 20.21
C ALA A 58 -11.02 16.23 19.44
N LEU A 59 -10.01 15.51 18.97
CA LEU A 59 -8.93 16.04 18.15
C LEU A 59 -9.38 16.28 16.70
N GLY A 60 -10.56 15.82 16.29
CA GLY A 60 -11.04 15.88 14.91
C GLY A 60 -10.49 14.77 14.00
N LEU A 61 -9.89 13.74 14.60
CA LEU A 61 -9.36 12.56 13.92
C LEU A 61 -10.40 11.44 13.86
N LEU A 62 -10.20 10.53 12.90
CA LEU A 62 -11.05 9.34 12.79
C LEU A 62 -10.76 8.37 13.95
N SER A 63 -11.79 8.01 14.70
CA SER A 63 -11.68 7.19 15.90
C SER A 63 -11.69 5.68 15.64
N SER A 64 -12.35 5.24 14.55
CA SER A 64 -12.33 3.87 14.05
C SER A 64 -12.42 3.89 12.54
N ILE A 65 -11.62 3.05 11.90
CA ILE A 65 -11.71 2.83 10.45
C ILE A 65 -13.04 2.11 10.18
N PRO A 66 -13.88 2.57 9.24
CA PRO A 66 -15.07 1.85 8.83
C PRO A 66 -14.64 0.59 8.06
N VAL A 67 -14.52 -0.55 8.76
CA VAL A 67 -14.27 -1.84 8.12
C VAL A 67 -15.63 -2.41 7.69
N PRO A 68 -15.83 -2.75 6.40
CA PRO A 68 -17.08 -3.37 5.96
C PRO A 68 -17.26 -4.74 6.63
N SER A 69 -18.43 -4.98 7.22
CA SER A 69 -18.73 -6.19 8.00
C SER A 69 -19.00 -7.45 7.14
N GLY A 70 -18.87 -7.35 5.82
CA GLY A 70 -19.11 -8.45 4.88
C GLY A 70 -17.87 -8.78 4.04
N PRO A 71 -17.84 -9.94 3.35
CA PRO A 71 -16.78 -10.23 2.41
C PRO A 71 -16.79 -9.17 1.30
N SER A 72 -15.75 -8.33 1.27
CA SER A 72 -15.57 -7.36 0.20
C SER A 72 -15.26 -8.14 -1.09
N SER A 73 -16.24 -8.30 -1.96
CA SER A 73 -16.04 -8.88 -3.29
C SER A 73 -15.38 -7.91 -4.28
N SER A 74 -14.82 -6.78 -3.81
CA SER A 74 -14.27 -5.76 -4.70
C SER A 74 -12.79 -5.52 -4.44
N ARG A 75 -11.98 -5.87 -5.45
CA ARG A 75 -10.55 -5.54 -5.54
C ARG A 75 -10.29 -4.04 -5.70
N THR A 76 -11.32 -3.23 -5.94
CA THR A 76 -11.21 -1.78 -6.00
C THR A 76 -12.55 -1.17 -5.60
N HIS A 77 -12.55 -0.17 -4.74
CA HIS A 77 -13.67 0.75 -4.62
C HIS A 77 -13.78 1.52 -5.95
N ARG A 78 -14.48 0.90 -6.92
CA ARG A 78 -14.93 1.50 -8.17
C ARG A 78 -15.82 2.68 -7.81
N THR A 79 -15.40 3.86 -8.24
CA THR A 79 -16.18 5.09 -8.19
C THR A 79 -17.56 4.87 -8.81
N THR A 80 -18.61 5.29 -8.11
CA THR A 80 -19.96 5.34 -8.65
C THR A 80 -20.04 6.47 -9.67
N LEU A 81 -20.15 6.14 -10.96
CA LEU A 81 -20.45 7.11 -12.01
C LEU A 81 -21.89 7.64 -11.86
N PRO A 82 -22.14 8.94 -12.11
CA PRO A 82 -23.46 9.53 -11.95
C PRO A 82 -24.48 9.01 -12.97
N PHE A 83 -25.72 8.88 -12.51
CA PHE A 83 -26.90 8.38 -13.20
C PHE A 83 -27.26 9.21 -14.45
N LEU A 84 -27.36 8.57 -15.62
CA LEU A 84 -27.86 9.18 -16.86
C LEU A 84 -29.41 9.14 -16.86
N PRO A 85 -30.13 10.24 -17.15
CA PRO A 85 -31.57 10.34 -16.96
C PRO A 85 -32.42 9.53 -17.97
N ASP A 86 -33.57 9.06 -17.49
CA ASP A 86 -34.52 8.06 -18.01
C ASP A 86 -35.14 8.25 -19.43
N HIS A 87 -34.71 9.25 -20.20
CA HIS A 87 -35.35 9.64 -21.47
C HIS A 87 -34.95 8.80 -22.70
N MET A 88 -34.16 7.73 -22.54
CA MET A 88 -33.84 6.78 -23.62
C MET A 88 -34.51 5.41 -23.47
N LYS A 89 -35.55 5.30 -22.62
CA LYS A 89 -36.39 4.09 -22.58
C LYS A 89 -37.74 4.37 -23.22
N SER A 90 -37.80 4.31 -24.55
CA SER A 90 -39.06 4.13 -25.26
C SER A 90 -39.18 2.71 -25.81
N SER A 91 -40.19 2.02 -25.27
CA SER A 91 -41.11 1.12 -25.97
C SER A 91 -40.58 -0.11 -26.73
N THR A 92 -40.82 -1.28 -26.13
CA THR A 92 -41.69 -2.34 -26.70
C THR A 92 -41.65 -2.50 -28.23
N SER A 93 -41.02 -3.58 -28.70
CA SER A 93 -41.67 -4.69 -29.43
C SER A 93 -40.63 -5.64 -30.04
N GLN A 94 -40.74 -6.92 -29.68
CA GLN A 94 -40.55 -8.11 -30.52
C GLN A 94 -39.41 -8.21 -31.56
N LYS A 95 -38.70 -9.35 -31.42
CA LYS A 95 -38.02 -10.20 -32.42
C LYS A 95 -36.50 -10.04 -32.63
N THR A 96 -35.88 -11.21 -32.46
CA THR A 96 -34.75 -11.79 -33.22
C THR A 96 -33.35 -11.18 -33.09
N ASP A 97 -32.47 -12.06 -32.59
CA ASP A 97 -31.10 -12.31 -33.01
C ASP A 97 -29.99 -11.34 -32.59
N GLU A 98 -28.79 -11.95 -32.51
CA GLU A 98 -27.48 -11.38 -32.19
C GLU A 98 -27.17 -11.15 -30.71
N SER A 99 -26.97 -12.27 -29.99
CA SER A 99 -26.29 -12.27 -28.70
C SER A 99 -24.80 -11.99 -28.90
N SER A 100 -24.37 -10.77 -28.57
CA SER A 100 -22.97 -10.35 -28.46
C SER A 100 -22.10 -11.40 -27.77
N LEU A 101 -21.20 -12.03 -28.52
CA LEU A 101 -20.19 -12.95 -28.00
C LEU A 101 -19.17 -12.17 -27.17
N ILE A 102 -18.70 -12.75 -26.07
CA ILE A 102 -17.66 -12.15 -25.23
C ILE A 102 -16.32 -12.37 -25.94
N VAL A 103 -15.57 -11.29 -26.17
CA VAL A 103 -14.24 -11.31 -26.79
C VAL A 103 -13.35 -12.35 -26.07
N GLY A 104 -12.82 -13.33 -26.82
CA GLY A 104 -12.03 -14.45 -26.31
C GLY A 104 -12.76 -15.78 -26.09
N TYR A 105 -14.09 -15.84 -26.25
CA TYR A 105 -14.86 -17.09 -26.15
C TYR A 105 -15.73 -17.34 -27.39
N GLY A 106 -15.52 -18.47 -28.08
CA GLY A 106 -16.35 -18.93 -29.19
C GLY A 106 -17.55 -19.78 -28.73
N ARG A 107 -18.66 -19.74 -29.48
CA ARG A 107 -19.84 -20.58 -29.20
C ARG A 107 -19.82 -21.81 -30.11
N ILE A 108 -19.83 -23.00 -29.51
CA ILE A 108 -19.94 -24.27 -30.24
C ILE A 108 -21.41 -24.69 -30.30
N ILE A 109 -21.95 -24.87 -31.51
CA ILE A 109 -23.29 -25.40 -31.74
C ILE A 109 -23.17 -26.91 -32.01
N ARG A 110 -23.92 -27.71 -31.24
CA ARG A 110 -23.98 -29.17 -31.38
C ARG A 110 -25.39 -29.60 -31.80
N ASP A 111 -25.47 -30.69 -32.55
CA ASP A 111 -26.74 -31.35 -32.83
C ASP A 111 -27.25 -32.13 -31.59
N GLU A 112 -28.46 -32.66 -31.68
CA GLU A 112 -29.09 -33.46 -30.62
C GLU A 112 -28.34 -34.77 -30.32
N GLN A 113 -27.42 -35.18 -31.20
CA GLN A 113 -26.58 -36.37 -31.06
C GLN A 113 -25.19 -36.03 -30.48
N GLY A 114 -24.94 -34.76 -30.17
CA GLY A 114 -23.72 -34.27 -29.53
C GLY A 114 -22.54 -34.05 -30.46
N ASN A 115 -22.73 -34.18 -31.77
CA ASN A 115 -21.71 -33.87 -32.76
C ASN A 115 -21.65 -32.35 -33.00
N VAL A 116 -20.45 -31.82 -33.18
CA VAL A 116 -20.24 -30.40 -33.42
C VAL A 116 -20.58 -30.09 -34.87
N VAL A 117 -21.60 -29.25 -35.07
CA VAL A 117 -22.07 -28.83 -36.41
C VAL A 117 -21.37 -27.54 -36.83
N ASP A 118 -21.22 -26.58 -35.92
CA ASP A 118 -20.60 -25.29 -36.25
C ASP A 118 -19.92 -24.62 -35.03
N ILE A 119 -18.88 -23.82 -35.30
CA ILE A 119 -18.13 -23.06 -34.30
C ILE A 119 -18.11 -21.59 -34.75
N VAL A 120 -18.89 -20.76 -34.09
CA VAL A 120 -18.94 -19.32 -34.35
C VAL A 120 -17.91 -18.64 -33.45
N LEU A 121 -16.82 -18.16 -34.06
CA LEU A 121 -15.88 -17.23 -33.44
C LEU A 121 -16.22 -15.81 -33.90
N PRO A 122 -16.12 -14.80 -33.01
CA PRO A 122 -16.13 -13.41 -33.46
C PRO A 122 -14.92 -13.18 -34.37
N GLU A 123 -15.16 -12.62 -35.55
CA GLU A 123 -14.13 -12.29 -36.54
C GLU A 123 -13.34 -11.07 -36.02
N ASP A 124 -12.22 -11.34 -35.34
CA ASP A 124 -11.29 -10.29 -34.93
C ASP A 124 -10.53 -9.80 -36.17
N GLU A 125 -10.92 -8.63 -36.70
CA GLU A 125 -10.06 -7.81 -37.55
C GLU A 125 -8.79 -7.43 -36.76
N ALA A 126 -7.76 -8.27 -36.82
CA ALA A 126 -6.33 -7.93 -36.86
C ALA A 126 -5.49 -9.16 -36.50
N SER A 127 -5.23 -10.00 -37.50
CA SER A 127 -3.99 -10.77 -37.51
C SER A 127 -2.85 -9.79 -37.85
N GLN A 128 -2.13 -9.32 -36.84
CA GLN A 128 -0.85 -8.66 -37.02
C GLN A 128 0.19 -9.33 -36.12
N ASP A 129 0.89 -10.29 -36.73
CA ASP A 129 2.12 -10.86 -36.19
C ASP A 129 3.17 -9.75 -36.02
N GLY A 130 3.80 -9.65 -34.85
CA GLY A 130 5.04 -8.89 -34.67
C GLY A 130 5.23 -8.22 -33.31
N ASP A 131 6.28 -8.64 -32.60
CA ASP A 131 6.96 -7.97 -31.48
C ASP A 131 6.16 -7.65 -30.20
N ILE A 132 6.32 -8.54 -29.20
CA ILE A 132 6.17 -8.17 -27.80
C ILE A 132 7.43 -7.38 -27.40
N ALA A 133 7.44 -6.09 -27.70
CA ALA A 133 8.32 -5.15 -27.02
C ALA A 133 7.82 -5.06 -25.56
N MET A 134 8.65 -5.47 -24.61
CA MET A 134 8.48 -5.17 -23.19
C MET A 134 8.63 -3.65 -23.03
N GLU A 135 7.51 -2.93 -23.17
CA GLU A 135 7.42 -1.50 -22.92
C GLU A 135 7.44 -1.29 -21.40
N ASP A 136 8.40 -0.46 -20.97
CA ASP A 136 8.62 -0.07 -19.59
C ASP A 136 7.32 0.45 -18.95
N ASP A 137 6.95 -0.18 -17.83
CA ASP A 137 5.89 0.25 -16.88
C ASP A 137 6.36 1.51 -16.12
N ASP A 138 6.78 2.54 -16.87
CA ASP A 138 7.19 3.85 -16.36
C ASP A 138 5.99 4.80 -16.39
N GLU A 139 5.48 5.06 -15.18
CA GLU A 139 5.07 6.37 -14.70
C GLU A 139 3.96 7.11 -15.47
N GLU A 140 2.71 6.67 -15.28
CA GLU A 140 1.59 7.61 -15.10
C GLU A 140 0.93 7.34 -13.73
N GLU A 141 1.61 7.78 -12.66
CA GLU A 141 0.93 8.08 -11.40
C GLU A 141 -0.07 9.20 -11.70
N GLU A 142 -1.32 8.84 -12.00
CA GLU A 142 -2.45 9.75 -11.96
C GLU A 142 -2.39 10.51 -10.63
N GLU A 143 -1.95 11.77 -10.67
CA GLU A 143 -2.04 12.71 -9.55
C GLU A 143 -3.53 12.89 -9.24
N LYS A 144 -4.04 12.00 -8.39
CA LYS A 144 -5.31 12.21 -7.72
C LYS A 144 -5.16 13.49 -6.93
N GLU A 145 -5.71 14.57 -7.44
CA GLU A 145 -5.85 15.83 -6.72
C GLU A 145 -6.55 15.52 -5.39
N GLU A 146 -5.74 15.39 -4.34
CA GLU A 146 -6.23 15.18 -2.99
C GLU A 146 -7.04 16.42 -2.65
N ARG A 147 -8.38 16.27 -2.60
CA ARG A 147 -9.26 17.35 -2.17
C ARG A 147 -8.77 17.80 -0.79
N VAL A 148 -8.18 18.98 -0.73
CA VAL A 148 -7.69 19.56 0.52
C VAL A 148 -8.90 19.80 1.42
N VAL A 149 -9.11 18.89 2.37
CA VAL A 149 -10.15 19.03 3.38
C VAL A 149 -9.63 20.04 4.40
N GLU A 150 -10.39 21.09 4.68
CA GLU A 150 -10.02 22.02 5.74
C GLU A 150 -9.96 21.30 7.09
N GLY A 151 -8.79 21.36 7.73
CA GLY A 151 -8.58 20.82 9.07
C GLY A 151 -9.61 21.38 10.06
N LYS A 152 -10.49 20.51 10.53
CA LYS A 152 -11.61 20.87 11.45
C LYS A 152 -11.13 21.43 12.79
N THR A 153 -9.88 21.17 13.17
CA THR A 153 -9.26 21.59 14.44
C THR A 153 -7.84 22.12 14.21
N ASP A 154 -7.36 22.97 15.11
CA ASP A 154 -5.99 23.52 15.05
C ASP A 154 -4.92 22.42 15.14
N VAL A 155 -5.20 21.34 15.87
CA VAL A 155 -4.31 20.17 15.96
C VAL A 155 -4.17 19.52 14.59
N VAL A 156 -5.27 19.29 13.88
CA VAL A 156 -5.25 18.70 12.53
C VAL A 156 -4.48 19.60 11.57
N ARG A 157 -4.74 20.91 11.59
CA ARG A 157 -3.99 21.89 10.76
C ARG A 157 -2.48 21.83 11.01
N SER A 158 -2.06 21.73 12.28
CA SER A 158 -0.64 21.60 12.60
C SER A 158 -0.04 20.26 12.13
N LEU A 159 -0.80 19.16 12.17
CA LEU A 159 -0.36 17.86 11.68
C LEU A 159 -0.24 17.84 10.15
N GLU A 160 -1.18 18.48 9.45
CA GLU A 160 -1.12 18.67 8.00
C GLU A 160 0.12 19.48 7.62
N SER A 161 0.43 20.56 8.35
CA SER A 161 1.65 21.35 8.11
C SER A 161 2.93 20.53 8.33
N LEU A 162 2.95 19.65 9.35
CA LEU A 162 4.09 18.76 9.60
C LEU A 162 4.22 17.70 8.50
N ALA A 163 3.10 17.15 8.02
CA ALA A 163 3.09 16.21 6.90
C ALA A 163 3.61 16.87 5.61
N ALA A 164 3.15 18.09 5.32
CA ALA A 164 3.61 18.87 4.17
C ALA A 164 5.11 19.23 4.24
N SER A 165 5.66 19.35 5.45
CA SER A 165 7.09 19.63 5.63
C SER A 165 8.01 18.42 5.37
N ALA A 166 7.45 17.21 5.20
CA ALA A 166 8.25 16.01 5.02
C ALA A 166 9.03 16.04 3.70
N GLN A 167 10.36 15.93 3.79
CA GLN A 167 11.25 15.89 2.63
C GLN A 167 11.77 14.46 2.40
N PRO A 168 11.87 13.99 1.15
CA PRO A 168 12.41 12.67 0.86
C PRO A 168 13.88 12.58 1.29
N ILE A 169 14.24 11.49 1.95
CA ILE A 169 15.61 11.24 2.40
C ILE A 169 16.48 10.96 1.17
N LYS A 170 17.40 11.89 0.87
CA LYS A 170 18.39 11.70 -0.19
C LYS A 170 19.35 10.57 0.20
N ARG A 171 19.32 9.46 -0.55
CA ARG A 171 20.24 8.33 -0.34
C ARG A 171 21.56 8.58 -1.07
N HIS A 172 22.67 8.42 -0.38
CA HIS A 172 24.02 8.56 -0.95
C HIS A 172 24.61 7.19 -1.32
N THR A 173 25.61 7.18 -2.21
CA THR A 173 26.44 6.00 -2.51
C THR A 173 27.47 5.77 -1.40
N SER A 174 27.88 4.53 -1.18
CA SER A 174 29.00 4.23 -0.28
C SER A 174 30.32 4.77 -0.83
N SER A 175 31.36 4.91 0.00
CA SER A 175 32.64 5.48 -0.47
C SER A 175 33.35 4.56 -1.46
N SER A 176 33.27 3.24 -1.29
CA SER A 176 33.87 2.25 -2.19
C SER A 176 33.14 2.17 -3.53
N GLU A 177 31.80 2.25 -3.53
CA GLU A 177 31.04 2.40 -4.78
C GLU A 177 31.41 3.68 -5.50
N ARG A 178 31.60 4.77 -4.75
CA ARG A 178 32.00 6.04 -5.33
C ARG A 178 33.35 5.94 -6.02
N THR A 179 34.39 5.42 -5.37
CA THR A 179 35.73 5.29 -5.98
C THR A 179 35.71 4.37 -7.19
N TRP A 180 34.93 3.29 -7.15
CA TRP A 180 34.74 2.41 -8.30
C TRP A 180 34.10 3.14 -9.49
N LEU A 181 33.02 3.90 -9.26
CA LEU A 181 32.38 4.72 -10.30
C LEU A 181 33.30 5.83 -10.80
N GLN A 182 34.12 6.44 -9.94
CA GLN A 182 35.11 7.44 -10.35
C GLN A 182 36.10 6.86 -11.36
N ASN A 183 36.63 5.66 -11.09
CA ASN A 183 37.54 4.99 -12.01
C ASN A 183 36.86 4.65 -13.35
N LEU A 184 35.59 4.20 -13.30
CA LEU A 184 34.83 3.84 -14.50
C LEU A 184 34.50 5.07 -15.37
N VAL A 185 34.11 6.18 -14.72
CA VAL A 185 33.83 7.46 -15.38
C VAL A 185 35.11 8.12 -15.90
N ALA A 186 36.23 8.01 -15.18
CA ALA A 186 37.52 8.50 -15.65
C ALA A 186 38.03 7.75 -16.90
N ALA A 187 37.71 6.45 -17.02
CA ALA A 187 38.13 5.63 -18.15
C ALA A 187 37.25 5.81 -19.40
N HIS A 188 35.92 5.85 -19.24
CA HIS A 188 34.96 5.81 -20.36
C HIS A 188 34.14 7.09 -20.53
N GLY A 189 34.27 8.07 -19.63
CA GLY A 189 33.61 9.36 -19.72
C GLY A 189 32.09 9.27 -19.60
N GLU A 190 31.39 9.53 -20.70
CA GLU A 190 29.91 9.55 -20.77
C GLU A 190 29.30 8.26 -21.33
N ASP A 191 30.12 7.36 -21.89
CA ASP A 191 29.62 6.15 -22.53
C ASP A 191 29.36 5.02 -21.52
N TYR A 192 28.12 4.98 -21.02
CA TYR A 192 27.68 3.93 -20.09
C TYR A 192 27.65 2.53 -20.73
N ALA A 193 27.54 2.41 -22.06
CA ALA A 193 27.59 1.12 -22.73
C ALA A 193 29.02 0.58 -22.67
N ALA A 194 30.01 1.41 -23.00
CA ALA A 194 31.42 1.05 -22.86
C ALA A 194 31.80 0.68 -21.41
N MET A 195 31.26 1.40 -20.42
CA MET A 195 31.45 1.07 -19.00
C MET A 195 30.91 -0.31 -18.63
N ALA A 196 29.76 -0.69 -19.17
CA ALA A 196 29.16 -1.99 -18.90
C ALA A 196 29.97 -3.13 -19.53
N LEU A 197 30.52 -2.90 -20.73
CA LEU A 197 31.35 -3.86 -21.46
C LEU A 197 32.78 -3.98 -20.91
N ASP A 198 33.23 -3.07 -20.05
CA ASP A 198 34.57 -3.10 -19.47
C ASP A 198 34.74 -4.27 -18.50
N ARG A 199 35.34 -5.36 -18.96
CA ARG A 199 35.57 -6.58 -18.17
C ARG A 199 36.53 -6.37 -16.99
N ARG A 200 37.39 -5.34 -17.01
CA ARG A 200 38.37 -5.08 -15.95
C ARG A 200 37.85 -4.05 -14.95
N GLY A 201 37.24 -2.98 -15.46
CA GLY A 201 36.64 -1.93 -14.62
C GLY A 201 35.34 -2.41 -13.97
N ASN A 202 34.46 -3.05 -14.72
CA ASN A 202 33.18 -3.56 -14.25
C ASN A 202 33.28 -5.00 -13.73
N VAL A 203 34.05 -5.20 -12.66
CA VAL A 203 34.29 -6.52 -12.04
C VAL A 203 32.98 -7.22 -11.66
N TRP A 204 31.97 -6.45 -11.27
CA TRP A 204 30.66 -6.97 -10.85
C TRP A 204 29.65 -7.10 -11.99
N GLN A 205 30.06 -6.90 -13.25
CA GLN A 205 29.22 -7.08 -14.44
C GLN A 205 27.90 -6.31 -14.36
N LYS A 206 27.95 -5.09 -13.83
CA LYS A 206 26.80 -4.19 -13.74
C LYS A 206 26.29 -3.77 -15.10
N THR A 207 24.97 -3.76 -15.26
CA THR A 207 24.36 -3.34 -16.53
C THR A 207 24.48 -1.84 -16.73
N GLN A 208 24.34 -1.38 -17.96
CA GLN A 208 24.35 0.04 -18.31
C GLN A 208 23.35 0.85 -17.46
N GLY A 209 22.13 0.35 -17.29
CA GLY A 209 21.08 1.00 -16.51
C GLY A 209 21.39 1.04 -15.01
N GLU A 210 22.03 0.00 -14.47
CA GLU A 210 22.51 0.02 -13.08
C GLU A 210 23.60 1.08 -12.87
N ILE A 211 24.60 1.13 -13.75
CA ILE A 211 25.69 2.12 -13.69
C ILE A 211 25.11 3.54 -13.78
N LYS A 212 24.17 3.79 -14.71
CA LYS A 212 23.46 5.08 -14.84
C LYS A 212 22.74 5.48 -13.55
N ARG A 213 21.99 4.56 -12.94
CA ARG A 213 21.31 4.80 -11.65
C ARG A 213 22.29 5.07 -10.51
N MET A 214 23.40 4.35 -10.46
CA MET A 214 24.45 4.54 -9.45
C MET A 214 25.16 5.89 -9.60
N VAL A 215 25.51 6.31 -10.82
CA VAL A 215 26.09 7.63 -11.10
C VAL A 215 25.11 8.75 -10.73
N ARG A 216 23.82 8.61 -11.06
CA ARG A 216 22.77 9.55 -10.65
C ARG A 216 22.69 9.65 -9.12
N LYS A 217 22.71 8.51 -8.42
CA LYS A 217 22.71 8.45 -6.94
C LYS A 217 23.98 9.07 -6.32
N ALA A 218 25.13 8.97 -6.99
CA ALA A 218 26.38 9.58 -6.54
C ALA A 218 26.42 11.12 -6.68
N GLY A 219 25.37 11.71 -7.25
CA GLY A 219 25.25 13.15 -7.48
C GLY A 219 25.70 13.60 -8.87
N GLY A 220 25.77 12.68 -9.83
CA GLY A 220 26.12 12.95 -11.22
C GLY A 220 27.61 12.78 -11.52
N ARG A 221 27.92 12.74 -12.83
CA ARG A 221 29.28 12.54 -13.36
C ARG A 221 30.27 13.64 -12.92
N GLU A 222 29.82 14.89 -12.89
CA GLU A 222 30.64 16.05 -12.55
C GLU A 222 31.21 15.93 -11.14
N LYS A 223 30.40 15.44 -10.19
CA LYS A 223 30.84 15.20 -8.81
C LYS A 223 31.77 14.00 -8.66
N LEU A 224 31.74 13.07 -9.60
CA LEU A 224 32.66 11.93 -9.60
C LEU A 224 34.03 12.33 -10.16
N LEU A 225 34.06 13.24 -11.14
CA LEU A 225 35.29 13.75 -11.75
C LEU A 225 35.94 14.91 -10.98
N ALA A 226 35.17 15.61 -10.14
CA ALA A 226 35.66 16.62 -9.20
C ALA A 226 36.32 15.97 -7.97
#